data_AF-A0A965CQ84-F1
#
_entry.id   AF-A0A965CQ84-F1
#
_cell.length_a   1.000
_cell.length_b   1.000
_cell.length_c   1.000
_cell.angle_alpha   90.00
_cell.angle_beta   90.00
_cell.angle_gamma   90.00
#
_symmetry.space_group_name_H-M   'P 1'
#
loop_
_entity.id
_entity.type
_entity.pdbx_description
1 polymer ?
#
loop_
_entity_poly.entity_id
_entity_poly.type
_entity_poly.pdbx_seq_one_letter_code
_entity_poly.pdbx_strand_id
1 'polypeptide(L)'
;MADFQQHKSLILSFYSELEKASSETIDQVLAENLVPDFHWYGVHPFGEQEGTEAVAQAFWWPLLKSWTRVQRRQDIFFAGTS
;
A
#
# COMPACT_ATOMS: atom_id res chain seq x y z
N MET A 1 -20.90 -18.79 -7.18
CA MET A 1 -20.36 -17.45 -6.84
C MET A 1 -18.89 -17.63 -6.55
N ALA A 2 -18.02 -16.82 -7.13
CA ALA A 2 -16.59 -16.86 -6.79
C ALA A 2 -16.41 -16.41 -5.33
N ASP A 3 -15.65 -17.18 -4.56
CA ASP A 3 -15.30 -16.85 -3.18
C ASP A 3 -14.05 -15.97 -3.18
N PHE A 4 -14.19 -14.75 -2.69
CA PHE A 4 -13.09 -13.78 -2.57
C PHE A 4 -12.67 -13.51 -1.13
N GLN A 5 -13.13 -14.30 -0.15
CA GLN A 5 -12.84 -14.04 1.27
C GLN A 5 -11.34 -14.09 1.55
N GLN A 6 -10.61 -15.02 0.94
CA GLN A 6 -9.15 -15.13 1.09
C GLN A 6 -8.43 -13.88 0.55
N HIS A 7 -8.78 -13.44 -0.66
CA HIS A 7 -8.23 -12.23 -1.28
C HIS A 7 -8.53 -10.98 -0.43
N LYS A 8 -9.76 -10.86 0.04
CA LYS A 8 -10.18 -9.77 0.93
C LYS A 8 -9.39 -9.79 2.24
N SER A 9 -9.20 -10.95 2.84
CA SER A 9 -8.42 -11.10 4.07
C SER A 9 -6.96 -10.70 3.86
N LEU A 10 -6.36 -11.09 2.73
CA LEU A 10 -4.98 -10.72 2.37
C LEU A 10 -4.83 -9.19 2.29
N ILE A 11 -5.71 -8.53 1.55
CA ILE A 11 -5.67 -7.06 1.38
C ILE A 11 -5.94 -6.33 2.70
N LEU A 12 -6.85 -6.83 3.53
CA LEU A 12 -7.12 -6.25 4.86
C LEU A 12 -5.94 -6.43 5.81
N SER A 13 -5.22 -7.56 5.74
CA SER A 13 -3.99 -7.78 6.51
C SER A 13 -2.92 -6.77 6.12
N PHE A 14 -2.67 -6.62 4.81
CA PHE A 14 -1.76 -5.61 4.27
C PHE A 14 -2.12 -4.20 4.76
N TYR A 15 -3.41 -3.80 4.67
CA TYR A 15 -3.83 -2.49 5.16
C TYR A 15 -3.63 -2.32 6.67
N SER A 16 -3.80 -3.36 7.48
CA SER A 16 -3.54 -3.30 8.92
C SER A 16 -2.06 -3.06 9.25
N GLU A 17 -1.16 -3.65 8.47
CA GLU A 17 0.28 -3.43 8.61
C GLU A 17 0.67 -2.05 8.11
N LEU A 18 0.10 -1.62 6.98
CA LEU A 18 0.33 -0.31 6.38
C LEU A 18 -0.10 0.83 7.32
N GLU A 19 -1.24 0.70 8.00
CA GLU A 19 -1.74 1.71 8.96
C GLU A 19 -0.87 1.83 10.22
N LYS A 20 -0.07 0.81 10.54
CA LYS A 20 0.87 0.83 11.67
C LYS A 20 2.28 1.27 11.26
N ALA A 21 2.54 1.37 9.96
CA ALA A 21 3.87 1.66 9.45
C ALA A 21 4.31 3.09 9.78
N SER A 22 5.59 3.24 10.10
CA SER A 22 6.26 4.53 10.19
C SER A 22 7.18 4.75 8.99
N SER A 23 7.84 5.91 8.93
CA SER A 23 8.88 6.18 7.93
C SER A 23 10.04 5.21 7.97
N GLU A 24 10.23 4.48 9.07
CA GLU A 24 11.32 3.51 9.26
C GLU A 24 10.91 2.08 8.93
N THR A 25 9.61 1.75 8.98
CA THR A 25 9.13 0.37 8.81
C THR A 25 8.38 0.14 7.50
N ILE A 26 8.06 1.20 6.76
CA ILE A 26 7.23 1.10 5.55
C ILE A 26 7.89 0.25 4.46
N ASP A 27 9.21 0.29 4.31
CA ASP A 27 9.94 -0.51 3.32
C ASP A 27 9.71 -2.01 3.52
N GLN A 28 9.73 -2.46 4.78
CA GLN A 28 9.47 -3.85 5.14
C GLN A 28 8.03 -4.24 4.82
N VAL A 29 7.05 -3.40 5.19
CA VAL A 29 5.63 -3.67 4.93
C VAL A 29 5.36 -3.82 3.44
N LEU A 30 5.96 -2.94 2.60
CA LEU A 30 5.82 -3.04 1.15
C LEU A 30 6.49 -4.31 0.61
N ALA A 31 7.70 -4.65 1.07
CA ALA A 31 8.43 -5.83 0.62
C ALA A 31 7.75 -7.17 0.99
N GLU A 32 7.08 -7.23 2.13
CA GLU A 32 6.38 -8.44 2.60
C GLU A 32 5.04 -8.67 1.88
N ASN A 33 4.39 -7.60 1.42
CA ASN A 33 3.03 -7.67 0.88
C ASN A 33 2.93 -7.47 -0.63
N LEU A 34 3.97 -6.93 -1.29
CA LEU A 34 3.96 -6.61 -2.71
C LEU A 34 5.06 -7.38 -3.45
N VAL A 35 4.83 -7.62 -4.74
CA VAL A 35 5.89 -8.15 -5.61
C VAL A 35 6.97 -7.09 -5.83
N PRO A 36 8.26 -7.46 -5.83
CA PRO A 36 9.36 -6.47 -5.86
C PRO A 36 9.35 -5.53 -7.07
N ASP A 37 8.79 -5.98 -8.19
CA ASP A 37 8.76 -5.32 -9.50
C ASP A 37 7.36 -4.80 -9.87
N PHE A 38 6.49 -4.56 -8.88
CA PHE A 38 5.16 -4.03 -9.18
C PHE A 38 5.25 -2.62 -9.78
N HIS A 39 4.37 -2.34 -10.74
CA HIS A 39 4.26 -1.03 -11.34
C HIS A 39 3.21 -0.18 -10.62
N TRP A 40 3.63 0.99 -10.13
CA TRP A 40 2.75 1.95 -9.47
C TRP A 40 2.50 3.15 -10.37
N TYR A 41 1.22 3.38 -10.67
CA TYR A 41 0.76 4.52 -11.45
C TYR A 41 0.32 5.66 -10.51
N GLY A 42 1.29 6.41 -10.01
CA GLY A 42 1.05 7.59 -9.18
C GLY A 42 0.57 8.80 -10.00
N VAL A 43 -0.12 9.71 -9.32
CA VAL A 43 -0.47 11.03 -9.90
C VAL A 43 0.72 11.98 -9.81
N HIS A 44 0.69 13.12 -10.53
CA HIS A 44 1.66 14.19 -10.33
C HIS A 44 1.64 14.65 -8.85
N PRO A 45 2.81 14.87 -8.20
CA PRO A 45 4.16 14.91 -8.74
C PRO A 45 4.92 13.58 -8.80
N PHE A 46 4.31 12.47 -8.37
CA PHE A 46 4.99 11.18 -8.21
C PHE A 46 5.11 10.41 -9.52
N GLY A 47 4.13 10.50 -10.41
CA GLY A 47 4.14 9.80 -11.70
C GLY A 47 4.26 8.28 -11.54
N GLU A 48 4.84 7.63 -12.55
CA GLU A 48 5.05 6.17 -12.55
C GLU A 48 6.29 5.79 -11.74
N GLN A 49 6.19 4.75 -10.92
CA GLN A 49 7.28 4.19 -10.14
C GLN A 49 7.28 2.67 -10.29
N GLU A 50 8.48 2.08 -10.26
CA GLU A 50 8.65 0.63 -10.41
C GLU A 50 9.30 0.07 -9.14
N GLY A 51 8.60 -0.88 -8.52
CA GLY A 51 9.05 -1.61 -7.36
C GLY A 51 8.86 -0.89 -6.01
N THR A 52 9.02 -1.68 -4.95
CA THR A 52 8.72 -1.25 -3.57
C THR A 52 9.60 -0.10 -3.10
N GLU A 53 10.88 -0.10 -3.45
CA GLU A 53 11.84 0.93 -3.04
C GLU A 53 11.51 2.30 -3.66
N ALA A 54 11.25 2.35 -4.97
CA ALA A 54 10.94 3.59 -5.67
C ALA A 54 9.65 4.21 -5.13
N VAL A 55 8.62 3.39 -4.90
CA VAL A 55 7.34 3.84 -4.32
C VAL A 55 7.50 4.32 -2.87
N ALA A 56 8.31 3.63 -2.07
CA ALA A 56 8.59 4.05 -0.70
C ALA A 56 9.27 5.43 -0.66
N GLN A 57 10.32 5.61 -1.48
CA GLN A 57 11.10 6.84 -1.53
C GLN A 57 10.29 8.02 -2.10
N ALA A 58 9.54 7.80 -3.19
CA ALA A 58 8.81 8.86 -3.87
C ALA A 58 7.58 9.34 -3.08
N PHE A 59 6.87 8.42 -2.42
CA PHE A 59 5.57 8.73 -1.81
C PHE A 59 5.54 8.51 -0.30
N TRP A 60 5.86 7.30 0.17
CA TRP A 60 5.59 6.95 1.57
C TRP A 60 6.53 7.63 2.57
N TRP A 61 7.84 7.68 2.30
CA TRP A 61 8.77 8.34 3.22
C TRP A 61 8.44 9.83 3.38
N PRO A 62 8.23 10.63 2.32
CA PRO A 62 7.84 12.03 2.47
C PRO A 62 6.52 12.19 3.23
N LEU A 63 5.53 11.34 2.95
CA LEU A 63 4.22 11.36 3.59
C LEU A 63 4.32 11.12 5.11
N LEU A 64 4.95 10.02 5.52
CA LEU A 64 5.02 9.59 6.91
C LEU A 64 5.98 10.45 7.75
N LYS A 65 6.96 11.11 7.12
CA LYS A 65 7.82 12.10 7.79
C LYS A 65 7.10 13.45 8.00
N SER A 66 6.20 13.81 7.10
CA SER A 66 5.51 15.11 7.13
C SER A 66 4.26 15.10 8.01
N TRP A 67 3.57 13.95 8.08
CA TRP A 67 2.33 13.81 8.84
C TRP A 67 2.44 12.75 9.93
N THR A 68 1.91 13.08 11.11
CA THR A 68 1.82 12.15 12.23
C THR A 68 0.40 11.59 12.31
N ARG A 69 0.27 10.31 12.69
CA ARG A 69 -1.02 9.62 12.91
C ARG A 69 -1.92 9.61 11.66
N VAL A 70 -1.34 9.31 10.50
CA VAL A 70 -2.10 9.10 9.26
C VAL A 70 -3.10 7.95 9.45
N GLN A 71 -4.36 8.16 9.04
CA GLN A 71 -5.42 7.16 9.14
C GLN A 71 -6.03 6.89 7.77
N ARG A 72 -6.22 5.61 7.46
CA ARG A 72 -6.96 5.18 6.28
C ARG A 72 -8.43 4.99 6.67
N ARG A 73 -9.36 5.45 5.82
CA ARG A 73 -10.80 5.22 6.00
C ARG A 73 -11.32 4.39 4.83
N GLN A 74 -11.96 3.26 5.15
CA GLN A 74 -12.55 2.36 4.17
C GLN A 74 -14.07 2.40 4.28
N ASP A 75 -14.74 3.12 3.39
CA ASP A 75 -16.20 3.18 3.38
C ASP A 75 -16.82 2.01 2.60
N ILE A 76 -16.19 1.55 1.52
CA ILE A 76 -16.68 0.45 0.68
C ILE A 76 -15.53 -0.46 0.23
N PHE A 77 -15.73 -1.78 0.25
CA PHE A 77 -14.72 -2.78 -0.14
C PHE A 77 -15.27 -3.91 -1.01
N PHE A 78 -14.88 -3.89 -2.29
CA PHE A 78 -15.37 -4.79 -3.32
C PHE A 78 -14.40 -5.95 -3.61
N ALA A 79 -14.91 -7.02 -4.20
CA ALA A 79 -14.14 -8.04 -4.88
C ALA A 79 -14.99 -8.63 -6.00
N GLY A 80 -14.36 -9.05 -7.09
CA GLY A 80 -15.01 -9.54 -8.29
C GLY A 80 -13.99 -10.00 -9.31
N THR A 81 -14.46 -10.65 -10.37
CA THR A 81 -13.69 -10.87 -11.59
C THR A 81 -14.21 -9.97 -12.69
N SER A 82 -13.34 -9.61 -13.63
CA SER A 82 -13.72 -8.91 -14.87
C SER A 82 -14.50 -9.79 -15.83
#